data_AF-A0A9P0YM57-F1
#
_entry.id   AF-A0A9P0YM57-F1
#
_cell.length_a   1.000
_cell.length_b   1.000
_cell.length_c   1.000
_cell.angle_alpha   90.00
_cell.angle_beta   90.00
_cell.angle_gamma   90.00
#
_symmetry.space_group_name_H-M   'P 1'
#
loop_
_entity.id
_entity.type
_entity.pdbx_description
1 polymer ?
#
loop_
_entity_poly.entity_id
_entity_poly.type
_entity_poly.pdbx_seq_one_letter_code
_entity_poly.pdbx_strand_id
1 'polypeptide(L)'
;MSNLSLRSILDTCKLTGPNILDWERNVRLVLRQENIEYVLDTPVPKIPDANSPEFATFDLTAREKHVTDAKTVQCVMLAAMSMELQRQHDRMSAFEMLEHLKSLFDSESQTLEYELLTDIFKCRLQEGGNVSEHVLKMIGLIERVATTGIKFEDRVSAAIILYSLPSSFTNFIVNYNLNKTKATMPELHNMLKSYEASTSKGKT
;
A
#
# COMPACT_ATOMS: atom_id res chain seq x y z
N MET A 1 -31.92 8.42 7.09
CA MET A 1 -30.70 7.71 7.53
C MET A 1 -30.11 7.05 6.30
N SER A 2 -29.00 7.59 5.79
CA SER A 2 -28.27 6.99 4.67
C SER A 2 -27.68 5.66 5.14
N ASN A 3 -28.17 4.55 4.60
CA ASN A 3 -27.56 3.24 4.77
C ASN A 3 -26.20 3.30 4.06
N LEU A 4 -25.13 3.57 4.81
CA LEU A 4 -23.76 3.50 4.30
C LEU A 4 -23.46 2.02 4.03
N SER A 5 -23.68 1.58 2.80
CA SER A 5 -23.24 0.27 2.35
C SER A 5 -21.72 0.29 2.24
N LEU A 6 -20.99 -0.63 2.88
CA LEU A 6 -19.53 -0.73 2.70
C LEU A 6 -19.14 -0.93 1.22
N ARG A 7 -20.07 -1.41 0.38
CA ARG A 7 -19.87 -1.52 -1.06
C ARG A 7 -19.54 -0.18 -1.74
N SER A 8 -20.00 0.95 -1.20
CA SER A 8 -19.69 2.27 -1.79
C SER A 8 -18.20 2.63 -1.72
N ILE A 9 -17.43 2.00 -0.82
CA ILE A 9 -15.96 2.18 -0.75
C ILE A 9 -15.30 1.69 -2.04
N LEU A 10 -15.87 0.66 -2.67
CA LEU A 10 -15.34 0.08 -3.90
C LEU A 10 -15.56 0.98 -5.12
N ASP A 11 -16.54 1.89 -5.08
CA ASP A 11 -16.75 2.89 -6.13
C ASP A 11 -15.67 3.98 -6.07
N THR A 12 -15.19 4.32 -4.88
CA THR A 12 -14.14 5.33 -4.67
C THR A 12 -12.72 4.78 -4.84
N CYS A 13 -12.54 3.45 -4.76
CA CYS A 13 -11.23 2.81 -4.75
C CYS A 13 -11.12 1.70 -5.80
N LYS A 14 -11.39 2.01 -7.08
CA LYS A 14 -11.27 1.02 -8.15
C LYS A 14 -9.83 0.58 -8.36
N LEU A 15 -9.63 -0.72 -8.64
CA LEU A 15 -8.32 -1.24 -9.04
C LEU A 15 -7.89 -0.63 -10.38
N THR A 16 -6.69 -0.07 -10.40
CA THR A 16 -6.02 0.50 -11.58
C THR A 16 -4.66 -0.15 -11.85
N GLY A 17 -4.23 -1.07 -10.99
CA GLY A 17 -2.94 -1.76 -11.03
C GLY A 17 -2.09 -1.41 -9.80
N PRO A 18 -1.49 -0.20 -9.73
CA PRO A 18 -0.57 0.19 -8.65
C PRO A 18 -1.19 0.12 -7.23
N ASN A 19 -2.51 0.22 -7.13
CA ASN A 19 -3.24 0.22 -5.86
C ASN A 19 -3.80 -1.17 -5.46
N ILE A 20 -3.21 -2.26 -5.95
CA ILE A 20 -3.70 -3.64 -5.69
C ILE A 20 -3.85 -3.97 -4.21
N LEU A 21 -2.91 -3.52 -3.36
CA LEU A 21 -2.92 -3.80 -1.92
C LEU A 21 -4.09 -3.09 -1.21
N ASP A 22 -4.30 -1.81 -1.51
CA ASP A 22 -5.42 -1.04 -0.96
C ASP A 22 -6.76 -1.57 -1.48
N TRP A 23 -6.81 -1.94 -2.75
CA TRP A 23 -7.99 -2.54 -3.36
C TRP A 23 -8.34 -3.89 -2.70
N GLU A 24 -7.37 -4.81 -2.55
CA GLU A 24 -7.59 -6.11 -1.92
C GLU A 24 -8.09 -5.92 -0.49
N ARG A 25 -7.49 -4.99 0.26
CA ARG A 25 -7.92 -4.66 1.63
C ARG A 25 -9.38 -4.21 1.69
N ASN A 26 -9.79 -3.33 0.77
CA ASN A 26 -11.16 -2.82 0.71
C ASN A 26 -12.15 -3.91 0.28
N VAL A 27 -11.80 -4.74 -0.70
CA VAL A 27 -12.61 -5.90 -1.11
C VAL A 27 -12.79 -6.85 0.08
N ARG A 28 -11.71 -7.26 0.74
CA ARG A 28 -11.79 -8.14 1.92
C ARG A 28 -12.66 -7.57 3.03
N LEU A 29 -12.61 -6.26 3.28
CA LEU A 29 -13.47 -5.61 4.26
C LEU A 29 -14.96 -5.77 3.93
N VAL A 30 -15.35 -5.57 2.67
CA VAL A 30 -16.72 -5.75 2.19
C VAL A 30 -17.16 -7.22 2.31
N LEU A 31 -16.31 -8.16 1.88
CA LEU A 31 -16.64 -9.58 1.92
C LEU A 31 -16.75 -10.14 3.33
N ARG A 32 -15.96 -9.60 4.28
CA ARG A 32 -16.04 -9.98 5.69
C ARG A 32 -17.38 -9.60 6.31
N GLN A 33 -17.95 -8.45 5.93
CA GLN A 33 -19.29 -8.08 6.37
C GLN A 33 -20.34 -9.12 5.93
N GLU A 34 -20.17 -9.71 4.75
CA GLU A 34 -21.07 -10.70 4.17
C GLU A 34 -20.72 -12.16 4.56
N ASN A 35 -19.66 -12.38 5.35
CA ASN A 35 -19.14 -13.70 5.75
C ASN A 35 -18.77 -14.62 4.56
N ILE A 36 -18.29 -14.03 3.45
CA ILE A 36 -17.90 -14.75 2.23
C ILE A 36 -16.43 -14.53 1.84
N GLU A 37 -15.61 -13.93 2.73
CA GLU A 37 -14.19 -13.65 2.45
C GLU A 37 -13.37 -14.91 2.14
N TYR A 38 -13.78 -16.06 2.68
CA TYR A 38 -13.09 -17.36 2.52
C TYR A 38 -12.92 -17.80 1.06
N VAL A 39 -13.79 -17.31 0.17
CA VAL A 39 -13.75 -17.56 -1.28
C VAL A 39 -12.43 -17.08 -1.90
N LEU A 40 -11.83 -16.02 -1.35
CA LEU A 40 -10.56 -15.48 -1.84
C LEU A 40 -9.37 -16.37 -1.47
N ASP A 41 -9.50 -17.18 -0.43
CA ASP A 41 -8.40 -17.98 0.12
C ASP A 41 -8.52 -19.47 -0.24
N THR A 42 -9.73 -19.90 -0.65
CA THR A 42 -10.02 -21.31 -0.92
C THR A 42 -10.72 -21.45 -2.27
N PRO A 43 -10.20 -22.24 -3.23
CA PRO A 43 -10.90 -22.49 -4.48
C PRO A 43 -12.15 -23.35 -4.23
N VAL A 44 -13.10 -23.28 -5.16
CA VAL A 44 -14.28 -24.16 -5.12
C VAL A 44 -13.83 -25.63 -5.21
N PRO A 45 -14.18 -26.49 -4.23
CA PRO A 45 -13.74 -27.89 -4.21
C PRO A 45 -14.22 -28.65 -5.43
N LYS A 46 -13.34 -29.34 -6.15
CA LYS A 46 -13.73 -30.19 -7.30
C LYS A 46 -14.54 -31.39 -6.82
N ILE A 47 -15.54 -31.79 -7.60
CA ILE A 47 -16.33 -32.99 -7.30
C ILE A 47 -15.42 -34.21 -7.48
N PRO A 48 -15.26 -35.07 -6.46
CA PRO A 48 -14.48 -36.29 -6.56
C PRO A 48 -15.07 -37.28 -7.57
N ASP A 49 -14.25 -38.23 -8.04
CA ASP A 49 -14.75 -39.35 -8.85
C ASP A 49 -15.76 -40.17 -8.05
N ALA A 50 -16.84 -40.62 -8.69
CA ALA A 50 -17.90 -41.39 -8.04
C ALA A 50 -17.41 -42.69 -7.38
N ASN A 51 -16.28 -43.23 -7.83
CA ASN A 51 -15.66 -44.44 -7.27
C ASN A 51 -14.64 -44.15 -6.17
N SER A 52 -14.37 -42.87 -5.87
CA SER A 52 -13.44 -42.48 -4.81
C SER A 52 -14.07 -42.63 -3.41
N PRO A 53 -13.30 -43.06 -2.39
CA PRO A 53 -13.70 -42.95 -0.99
C PRO A 53 -14.13 -41.53 -0.58
N GLU A 54 -13.59 -40.48 -1.20
CA GLU A 54 -13.93 -39.09 -0.89
C GLU A 54 -15.34 -38.70 -1.36
N PHE A 55 -15.92 -39.40 -2.35
CA PHE A 55 -17.25 -39.07 -2.87
C PHE A 55 -18.35 -39.29 -1.82
N ALA A 56 -18.21 -40.33 -0.99
CA ALA A 56 -19.20 -40.69 0.03
C ALA A 56 -19.34 -39.64 1.14
N THR A 57 -18.28 -38.88 1.42
CA THR A 57 -18.25 -37.82 2.44
C THR A 57 -18.28 -36.41 1.83
N PHE A 58 -18.40 -36.29 0.51
CA PHE A 58 -18.38 -35.02 -0.17
C PHE A 58 -19.67 -34.22 0.08
N ASP A 59 -19.53 -33.03 0.66
CA ASP A 59 -20.66 -32.14 0.92
C ASP A 59 -21.00 -31.31 -0.33
N LEU A 60 -21.95 -31.81 -1.11
CA LEU A 60 -22.49 -31.11 -2.29
C LEU A 60 -23.15 -29.78 -1.91
N THR A 61 -23.79 -29.69 -0.75
CA THR A 61 -24.49 -28.48 -0.30
C THR A 61 -23.47 -27.37 0.02
N ALA A 62 -22.40 -27.72 0.74
CA ALA A 62 -21.31 -26.79 1.02
C ALA A 62 -20.63 -26.32 -0.27
N ARG A 63 -20.42 -27.21 -1.25
CA ARG A 63 -19.91 -26.83 -2.58
C ARG A 63 -20.84 -25.87 -3.31
N GLU A 64 -22.14 -26.14 -3.37
CA GLU A 64 -23.12 -25.27 -4.05
C GLU A 64 -23.19 -23.88 -3.42
N LYS A 65 -23.14 -23.82 -2.08
CA LYS A 65 -22.99 -22.55 -1.36
C LYS A 65 -21.71 -21.83 -1.78
N HIS A 66 -20.58 -22.53 -1.82
CA HIS A 66 -19.31 -21.94 -2.28
C HIS A 66 -19.39 -21.44 -3.73
N VAL A 67 -20.02 -22.17 -4.65
CA VAL A 67 -20.23 -21.69 -6.03
C VAL A 67 -21.04 -20.40 -6.07
N THR A 68 -22.06 -20.29 -5.22
CA THR A 68 -22.91 -19.09 -5.14
C THR A 68 -22.15 -17.89 -4.56
N ASP A 69 -21.42 -18.12 -3.46
CA ASP A 69 -20.59 -17.10 -2.84
C ASP A 69 -19.48 -16.64 -3.80
N ALA A 70 -18.84 -17.58 -4.51
CA ALA A 70 -17.81 -17.29 -5.50
C ALA A 70 -18.31 -16.39 -6.63
N LYS A 71 -19.53 -16.59 -7.13
CA LYS A 71 -20.15 -15.69 -8.13
C LYS A 71 -20.39 -14.30 -7.56
N THR A 72 -20.84 -14.21 -6.31
CA THR A 72 -21.05 -12.91 -5.64
C THR A 72 -19.73 -12.16 -5.52
N VAL A 73 -18.68 -12.81 -5.03
CA VAL A 73 -17.34 -12.21 -4.90
C VAL A 73 -16.78 -11.79 -6.26
N GLN A 74 -16.92 -12.63 -7.28
CA GLN A 74 -16.49 -12.31 -8.65
C GLN A 74 -17.14 -11.01 -9.14
N CYS A 75 -18.46 -10.86 -9.00
CA CYS A 75 -19.18 -9.65 -9.37
C CYS A 75 -18.70 -8.42 -8.59
N VAL A 76 -18.44 -8.57 -7.29
CA VAL A 76 -17.92 -7.48 -6.44
C VAL A 76 -16.53 -7.04 -6.91
N MET A 77 -15.62 -7.98 -7.15
CA MET A 77 -14.27 -7.69 -7.63
C MET A 77 -14.29 -6.99 -8.99
N LEU A 78 -15.08 -7.50 -9.94
CA LEU A 78 -15.24 -6.88 -11.26
C LEU A 78 -15.82 -5.46 -11.16
N ALA A 79 -16.87 -5.26 -10.36
CA ALA A 79 -17.42 -3.91 -10.17
C ALA A 79 -16.38 -2.93 -9.59
N ALA A 80 -15.48 -3.44 -8.75
CA ALA A 80 -14.43 -2.70 -8.06
C ALA A 80 -13.13 -2.51 -8.87
N MET A 81 -13.09 -2.80 -10.17
CA MET A 81 -11.89 -2.56 -11.00
C MET A 81 -12.17 -1.70 -12.23
N SER A 82 -11.12 -1.19 -12.87
CA SER A 82 -11.21 -0.42 -14.12
C SER A 82 -11.83 -1.26 -15.25
N MET A 83 -12.45 -0.61 -16.24
CA MET A 83 -13.08 -1.30 -17.38
C MET A 83 -12.13 -2.21 -18.16
N GLU A 84 -10.85 -1.84 -18.22
CA GLU A 84 -9.82 -2.64 -18.88
C GLU A 84 -9.56 -3.95 -18.12
N LEU A 85 -9.34 -3.86 -16.81
CA LEU A 85 -9.13 -5.04 -15.97
C LEU A 85 -10.39 -5.92 -15.91
N GLN A 86 -11.58 -5.32 -15.87
CA GLN A 86 -12.84 -6.08 -15.93
C GLN A 86 -12.88 -7.01 -17.15
N ARG A 87 -12.56 -6.49 -18.34
CA ARG A 87 -12.59 -7.26 -19.59
C ARG A 87 -11.55 -8.38 -19.62
N GLN A 88 -10.42 -8.20 -18.95
CA GLN A 88 -9.37 -9.22 -18.90
C GLN A 88 -9.69 -10.36 -17.92
N HIS A 89 -10.55 -10.11 -16.92
CA HIS A 89 -10.77 -11.03 -15.81
C HIS A 89 -12.22 -11.55 -15.71
N ASP A 90 -13.13 -11.17 -16.61
CA ASP A 90 -14.56 -11.51 -16.57
C ASP A 90 -14.87 -13.02 -16.56
N ARG A 91 -13.94 -13.83 -17.08
CA ARG A 91 -14.04 -15.30 -17.13
C ARG A 91 -13.36 -16.03 -15.98
N MET A 92 -12.62 -15.33 -15.12
CA MET A 92 -11.89 -15.94 -14.00
C MET A 92 -12.80 -16.07 -12.78
N SER A 93 -12.68 -17.15 -12.01
CA SER A 93 -13.30 -17.20 -10.68
C SER A 93 -12.67 -16.17 -9.75
N ALA A 94 -13.35 -15.81 -8.66
CA ALA A 94 -12.82 -14.86 -7.67
C ALA A 94 -11.43 -15.24 -7.14
N PHE A 95 -11.23 -16.53 -6.83
CA PHE A 95 -9.95 -17.05 -6.37
C PHE A 95 -8.86 -16.90 -7.44
N GLU A 96 -9.10 -17.40 -8.65
CA GLU A 96 -8.14 -17.32 -9.76
C GLU A 96 -7.81 -15.88 -10.15
N MET A 97 -8.82 -15.01 -10.11
CA MET A 97 -8.67 -13.59 -10.40
C MET A 97 -7.74 -12.93 -9.39
N LEU A 98 -7.91 -13.19 -8.09
CA LEU A 98 -7.03 -12.62 -7.06
C LEU A 98 -5.59 -13.13 -7.23
N GLU A 99 -5.41 -14.43 -7.44
CA GLU A 99 -4.08 -15.03 -7.68
C GLU A 99 -3.40 -14.43 -8.92
N HIS A 100 -4.13 -14.27 -10.01
CA HIS A 100 -3.61 -13.68 -11.24
C HIS A 100 -3.26 -12.20 -11.07
N LEU A 101 -4.14 -11.41 -10.44
CA LEU A 101 -3.88 -9.99 -10.17
C LEU A 101 -2.66 -9.82 -9.25
N LYS A 102 -2.53 -10.66 -8.21
CA LYS A 102 -1.32 -10.69 -7.39
C LYS A 102 -0.12 -11.00 -8.26
N SER A 103 -0.12 -12.07 -9.04
CA SER A 103 1.02 -12.41 -9.91
C SER A 103 1.39 -11.30 -10.89
N LEU A 104 0.42 -10.58 -11.46
CA LEU A 104 0.67 -9.47 -12.39
C LEU A 104 1.32 -8.28 -11.67
N PHE A 105 0.76 -7.88 -10.54
CA PHE A 105 1.17 -6.66 -9.84
C PHE A 105 2.20 -6.86 -8.74
N ASP A 106 2.54 -8.09 -8.36
CA ASP A 106 3.54 -8.39 -7.32
C ASP A 106 4.94 -7.98 -7.80
N SER A 107 5.29 -8.30 -9.05
CA SER A 107 6.58 -7.86 -9.62
C SER A 107 6.66 -6.35 -9.83
N GLU A 108 5.58 -5.71 -10.30
CA GLU A 108 5.53 -4.26 -10.49
C GLU A 108 5.54 -3.50 -9.16
N SER A 109 4.81 -3.99 -8.16
CA SER A 109 4.78 -3.41 -6.82
C SER A 109 6.13 -3.55 -6.12
N GLN A 110 6.78 -4.72 -6.20
CA GLN A 110 8.12 -4.92 -5.63
C GLN A 110 9.17 -4.07 -6.36
N THR A 111 9.07 -3.95 -7.68
CA THR A 111 9.98 -3.10 -8.47
C THR A 111 9.81 -1.63 -8.08
N LEU A 112 8.58 -1.14 -8.02
CA LEU A 112 8.28 0.24 -7.61
C LEU A 112 8.72 0.52 -6.18
N GLU A 113 8.49 -0.41 -5.24
CA GLU A 113 8.97 -0.31 -3.87
C GLU A 113 10.50 -0.18 -3.83
N TYR A 114 11.20 -1.09 -4.52
CA TYR A 114 12.65 -1.08 -4.60
C TYR A 114 13.18 0.23 -5.19
N GLU A 115 12.58 0.73 -6.26
CA GLU A 115 12.95 1.99 -6.90
C GLU A 115 12.74 3.18 -5.97
N LEU A 116 11.59 3.29 -5.31
CA LEU A 116 11.29 4.38 -4.37
C LEU A 116 12.21 4.37 -3.15
N LEU A 117 12.48 3.20 -2.56
CA LEU A 117 13.42 3.06 -1.46
C LEU A 117 14.84 3.42 -1.91
N THR A 118 15.23 2.98 -3.11
CA THR A 118 16.52 3.33 -3.71
C THR A 118 16.64 4.84 -3.91
N ASP A 119 15.59 5.50 -4.39
CA ASP A 119 15.53 6.95 -4.55
C ASP A 119 15.67 7.67 -3.20
N ILE A 120 14.99 7.19 -2.15
CA ILE A 120 15.17 7.71 -0.78
C ILE A 120 16.62 7.58 -0.32
N PHE A 121 17.21 6.39 -0.47
CA PHE A 121 18.57 6.14 0.02
C PHE A 121 19.65 6.80 -0.83
N LYS A 122 19.38 7.15 -2.09
CA LYS A 122 20.30 7.92 -2.95
C LYS A 122 20.09 9.43 -2.85
N CYS A 123 18.91 9.90 -2.44
CA CYS A 123 18.63 11.31 -2.29
C CYS A 123 19.48 11.87 -1.14
N ARG A 124 20.48 12.70 -1.49
CA ARG A 124 21.39 13.37 -0.58
C ARG A 124 21.45 14.84 -0.93
N LEU A 125 21.31 15.69 0.08
CA LEU A 125 21.53 17.11 -0.07
C LEU A 125 23.04 17.35 -0.21
N GLN A 126 23.44 18.05 -1.27
CA GLN A 126 24.82 18.48 -1.46
C GLN A 126 25.14 19.67 -0.54
N GLU A 127 26.41 19.82 -0.14
CA GLU A 127 26.84 20.97 0.65
C GLU A 127 26.49 22.29 -0.06
N GLY A 128 25.83 23.19 0.67
CA GLY A 128 25.34 24.47 0.13
C GLY A 128 24.07 24.39 -0.73
N GLY A 129 23.44 23.22 -0.85
CA GLY A 129 22.14 23.07 -1.53
C GLY A 129 20.97 23.62 -0.70
N ASN A 130 19.82 23.79 -1.35
CA ASN A 130 18.60 24.30 -0.70
C ASN A 130 17.96 23.24 0.19
N VAL A 131 18.05 23.42 1.51
CA VAL A 131 17.48 22.49 2.49
C VAL A 131 15.97 22.36 2.36
N SER A 132 15.27 23.46 2.10
CA SER A 132 13.81 23.46 2.02
C SER A 132 13.30 22.62 0.85
N GLU A 133 13.90 22.79 -0.32
CA GLU A 133 13.57 22.01 -1.51
C GLU A 133 13.87 20.52 -1.30
N HIS A 134 15.01 20.21 -0.69
CA HIS A 134 15.41 18.85 -0.40
C HIS A 134 14.45 18.14 0.58
N VAL A 135 14.07 18.80 1.68
CA VAL A 135 13.12 18.22 2.65
C VAL A 135 11.77 17.94 2.01
N LEU A 136 11.25 18.87 1.19
CA LEU A 136 9.99 18.66 0.47
C LEU A 136 10.08 17.48 -0.51
N LYS A 137 11.20 17.34 -1.22
CA LYS A 137 11.45 16.18 -2.09
C LYS A 137 11.46 14.86 -1.31
N MET A 138 12.13 14.83 -0.15
CA MET A 138 12.17 13.63 0.72
C MET A 138 10.78 13.28 1.27
N ILE A 139 9.98 14.27 1.68
CA ILE A 139 8.59 14.07 2.11
C ILE A 139 7.77 13.44 0.97
N GLY A 140 7.87 13.98 -0.24
CA GLY A 140 7.17 13.43 -1.40
C GLY A 140 7.58 11.99 -1.73
N LEU A 141 8.86 11.63 -1.56
CA LEU A 141 9.31 10.24 -1.73
C LEU A 141 8.72 9.31 -0.65
N ILE A 142 8.70 9.76 0.62
CA ILE A 142 8.11 9.01 1.73
C ILE A 142 6.60 8.79 1.53
N GLU A 143 5.88 9.81 1.07
CA GLU A 143 4.45 9.71 0.74
C GLU A 143 4.21 8.75 -0.42
N ARG A 144 5.08 8.73 -1.44
CA ARG A 144 5.01 7.75 -2.54
C ARG A 144 5.26 6.32 -2.06
N VAL A 145 6.21 6.09 -1.16
CA VAL A 145 6.39 4.76 -0.53
C VAL A 145 5.13 4.34 0.23
N ALA A 146 4.43 5.26 0.89
CA ALA A 146 3.17 4.94 1.56
C ALA A 146 2.09 4.41 0.61
N THR A 147 2.14 4.77 -0.69
CA THR A 147 1.22 4.23 -1.70
C THR A 147 1.46 2.75 -2.05
N THR A 148 2.64 2.21 -1.71
CA THR A 148 2.93 0.77 -1.84
C THR A 148 2.51 -0.02 -0.59
N GLY A 149 1.81 0.61 0.36
CA GLY A 149 1.39 0.00 1.63
C GLY A 149 2.44 0.08 2.74
N ILE A 150 3.64 0.60 2.47
CA ILE A 150 4.70 0.76 3.47
C ILE A 150 4.61 2.13 4.12
N LYS A 151 4.11 2.17 5.36
CA LYS A 151 4.04 3.40 6.14
C LYS A 151 5.18 3.48 7.13
N PHE A 152 6.08 4.45 6.94
CA PHE A 152 7.07 4.78 7.95
C PHE A 152 6.43 5.50 9.13
N GLU A 153 6.85 5.13 10.34
CA GLU A 153 6.53 5.92 11.54
C GLU A 153 7.18 7.31 11.44
N ASP A 154 6.56 8.33 12.02
CA ASP A 154 7.06 9.72 11.98
C ASP A 154 8.52 9.84 12.41
N ARG A 155 8.93 9.05 13.42
CA ARG A 155 10.32 9.00 13.89
C ARG A 155 11.28 8.47 12.82
N VAL A 156 10.86 7.46 12.07
CA VAL A 156 11.65 6.85 10.99
C VAL A 156 11.75 7.83 9.81
N SER A 157 10.64 8.45 9.44
CA SER A 157 10.60 9.51 8.41
C SER A 157 11.55 10.67 8.75
N ALA A 158 11.54 11.14 10.00
CA ALA A 158 12.48 12.15 10.47
C ALA A 158 13.94 11.67 10.34
N ALA A 159 14.24 10.44 10.77
CA ALA A 159 15.58 9.89 10.72
C ALA A 159 16.10 9.75 9.28
N ILE A 160 15.25 9.35 8.34
CA ILE A 160 15.57 9.26 6.91
C ILE A 160 15.97 10.63 6.36
N ILE A 161 15.18 11.67 6.66
CA ILE A 161 15.49 13.04 6.24
C ILE A 161 16.80 13.51 6.86
N LEU A 162 17.00 13.33 8.17
CA LEU A 162 18.23 13.73 8.85
C LEU A 162 19.48 13.02 8.29
N TYR A 163 19.37 11.73 7.96
CA TYR A 163 20.44 10.95 7.36
C TYR A 163 20.81 11.41 5.94
N SER A 164 19.87 12.06 5.25
CA SER A 164 20.09 12.57 3.90
C SER A 164 20.84 13.91 3.82
N LEU A 165 21.06 14.56 4.97
CA LEU A 165 21.71 15.87 5.07
C LEU A 165 23.24 15.75 5.03
N PRO A 166 23.95 16.79 4.56
CA PRO A 166 25.39 16.78 4.50
C PRO A 166 26.02 17.05 5.87
N SER A 167 27.35 16.88 5.94
CA SER A 167 28.11 16.94 7.19
C SER A 167 27.97 18.27 7.96
N SER A 168 27.73 19.39 7.27
CA SER A 168 27.45 20.69 7.88
C SER A 168 26.26 20.70 8.85
N PHE A 169 25.34 19.73 8.74
CA PHE A 169 24.18 19.59 9.63
C PHE A 169 24.44 18.67 10.84
N THR A 170 25.65 18.13 11.02
CA THR A 170 25.96 17.19 12.13
C THR A 170 25.59 17.77 13.50
N ASN A 171 25.91 19.04 13.76
CA ASN A 171 25.58 19.70 15.03
C ASN A 171 24.07 19.81 15.25
N PHE A 172 23.30 20.08 14.19
CA PHE A 172 21.85 20.08 14.25
C PHE A 172 21.32 18.68 14.60
N ILE A 173 21.80 17.65 13.92
CA ILE A 173 21.36 16.25 14.11
C ILE A 173 21.62 15.79 15.55
N VAL A 174 22.81 16.06 16.09
CA VAL A 174 23.15 15.72 17.48
C VAL A 174 22.21 16.43 18.46
N ASN A 175 21.98 17.73 18.28
CA ASN A 175 21.09 18.51 19.14
C ASN A 175 19.63 18.01 19.06
N TYR A 176 19.14 17.74 17.85
CA TYR A 176 17.81 17.18 17.62
C TYR A 176 17.62 15.85 18.36
N ASN A 177 18.60 14.94 18.25
CA ASN A 177 18.56 13.63 18.90
C ASN A 177 18.62 13.72 20.44
N LEU A 178 19.41 14.64 20.98
CA LEU A 178 19.54 14.84 22.44
C LEU A 178 18.26 15.38 23.06
N ASN A 179 17.57 16.30 22.37
CA ASN A 179 16.36 16.91 22.89
C ASN A 179 15.12 16.02 22.79
N LYS A 180 15.25 14.79 22.24
CA LYS A 180 14.15 13.83 22.00
C LYS A 180 12.88 14.50 21.48
N THR A 181 13.02 15.52 20.66
CA THR A 181 11.88 16.29 20.16
C THR A 181 11.11 15.37 19.22
N LYS A 182 9.86 15.03 19.60
CA LYS A 182 8.89 14.46 18.67
C LYS A 182 8.41 15.59 17.77
N ALA A 183 9.28 16.07 16.89
CA ALA A 183 8.91 17.07 15.90
C ALA A 183 8.09 16.42 14.80
N THR A 184 6.98 17.04 14.45
CA THR A 184 6.23 16.72 13.23
C THR A 184 7.06 17.06 11.99
N MET A 185 6.71 16.51 10.81
CA MET A 185 7.44 16.82 9.57
C MET A 185 7.49 18.33 9.24
N PRO A 186 6.40 19.11 9.41
CA PRO A 186 6.47 20.57 9.22
C PRO A 186 7.38 21.27 10.23
N GLU A 187 7.42 20.81 11.48
CA GLU A 187 8.31 21.37 12.50
C GLU A 187 9.78 21.08 12.18
N LEU A 188 10.10 19.84 11.81
CA LEU A 188 11.45 19.45 11.40
C LEU A 188 11.93 20.30 10.21
N HIS A 189 11.07 20.49 9.21
CA HIS A 189 11.35 21.34 8.05
C HIS A 189 11.67 22.79 8.45
N ASN A 190 10.85 23.39 9.33
CA ASN A 190 11.06 24.75 9.83
C ASN A 190 12.34 24.89 10.67
N MET A 191 12.64 23.89 11.50
CA MET A 191 13.86 23.85 12.31
C MET A 191 15.12 23.81 11.43
N LEU A 192 15.12 22.94 10.41
CA LEU A 192 16.21 22.82 9.45
C LEU A 192 16.41 24.11 8.65
N LYS A 193 15.32 24.74 8.19
CA LYS A 193 15.36 26.03 7.48
C LYS A 193 15.91 27.17 8.36
N SER A 194 15.51 27.20 9.63
CA SER A 194 16.00 28.20 10.60
C SER A 194 17.49 28.01 10.88
N TYR A 195 17.93 26.75 10.98
CA TYR A 195 19.33 26.41 11.19
C TYR A 195 20.20 26.83 10.00
N GLU A 196 19.80 26.54 8.76
CA GLU A 196 20.48 26.97 7.53
C GLU A 196 20.63 28.50 7.47
N ALA A 197 19.58 29.25 7.82
CA ALA A 197 19.63 30.72 7.84
C ALA A 197 20.60 31.27 8.90
N SER A 198 20.69 30.64 10.07
CA SER A 198 21.60 31.05 11.15
C SER A 198 23.07 30.79 10.81
N THR A 199 23.35 29.66 10.15
CA THR A 199 24.72 29.24 9.78
C THR A 199 25.24 29.96 8.53
N SER A 200 24.35 30.38 7.63
CA SER A 200 24.71 31.19 6.46
C SER A 200 25.10 32.64 6.81
N LYS A 201 24.55 33.19 7.91
CA LYS A 201 24.87 34.56 8.39
C LYS A 201 26.20 34.66 9.14
N GLY A 202 26.81 33.55 9.53
CA GLY A 202 28.08 33.53 10.27
C GLY A 202 29.34 33.46 9.40
N LYS A 203 29.21 33.51 8.05
CA LYS A 203 30.31 33.39 7.08
C LYS A 203 30.73 34.72 6.44
N THR A 204 30.28 35.86 6.96
CA THR A 204 30.71 37.22 6.53
C THR A 204 31.74 37.80 7.47
#